data_AF-A0A2N2GZY2-F1
#
_entry.id   AF-A0A2N2GZY2-F1
#
_cell.length_a   1.000
_cell.length_b   1.000
_cell.length_c   1.000
_cell.angle_alpha   90.00
_cell.angle_beta   90.00
_cell.angle_gamma   90.00
#
_symmetry.space_group_name_H-M   'P 1'
#
loop_
_entity.id
_entity.type
_entity.pdbx_description
1 polymer ?
#
loop_
_entity_poly.entity_id
_entity_poly.type
_entity_poly.pdbx_seq_one_letter_code
_entity_poly.pdbx_strand_id
1 'polypeptide(L)'
;GESFSFTYMRPVHRVRLMVHGQNLVVYNLHLKAQVPFPDCEDCLALRRTQAFALETYILENDDPEEDLILVAGDANSAIPEDFEPGNTLDRLTLRSDNPAGVANDFTAVNDQYRHESTHLDFDSLLDHLILSPALMSHYVFDSVEVVAPAGGPSDHKSVLLRLAF
;
A
#
# COMPACT_ATOMS: atom_id res chain seq x y z
N GLY A 1 0.97 28.38 22.69
CA GLY A 1 0.37 27.16 22.12
C GLY A 1 1.21 26.76 20.94
N GLU A 2 1.60 25.51 20.85
CA GLU A 2 2.32 25.00 19.67
C GLU A 2 1.35 24.98 18.49
N SER A 3 1.77 25.57 17.37
CA SER A 3 1.04 25.51 16.11
C SER A 3 1.61 24.38 15.25
N PHE A 4 0.79 23.39 14.92
CA PHE A 4 1.14 22.35 13.97
C PHE A 4 0.61 22.73 12.58
N SER A 5 1.49 22.68 11.59
CA SER A 5 1.13 22.87 10.19
C SER A 5 0.84 21.52 9.56
N PHE A 6 -0.42 21.30 9.14
CA PHE A 6 -0.85 20.06 8.49
C PHE A 6 -0.45 19.97 7.02
N THR A 7 0.13 21.02 6.44
CA THR A 7 0.33 21.19 4.99
C THR A 7 1.22 20.13 4.34
N TYR A 8 1.88 19.28 5.14
CA TYR A 8 2.72 18.18 4.65
C TYR A 8 2.55 16.87 5.43
N MET A 9 1.53 16.74 6.29
CA MET A 9 1.28 15.45 6.92
C MET A 9 0.73 14.48 5.88
N ARG A 10 1.32 13.29 5.82
CA ARG A 10 0.85 12.15 5.04
C ARG A 10 0.36 11.06 6.01
N PRO A 11 -0.76 11.30 6.73
CA PRO A 11 -1.28 10.31 7.67
C PRO A 11 -1.84 9.12 6.89
N VAL A 12 -1.71 7.93 7.48
CA VAL A 12 -2.45 6.75 7.02
C VAL A 12 -3.79 6.74 7.73
N HIS A 13 -4.87 6.63 6.96
CA HIS A 13 -6.22 6.52 7.51
C HIS A 13 -6.57 5.06 7.77
N ARG A 14 -6.87 4.74 9.03
CA ARG A 14 -7.38 3.43 9.42
C ARG A 14 -8.90 3.48 9.57
N VAL A 15 -9.62 2.65 8.82
CA VAL A 15 -11.08 2.56 8.83
C VAL A 15 -11.50 1.12 9.07
N ARG A 16 -12.50 0.88 9.92
CA ARG A 16 -13.16 -0.43 10.06
C ARG A 16 -14.50 -0.39 9.33
N LEU A 17 -14.72 -1.36 8.46
CA LEU A 17 -15.93 -1.52 7.66
C LEU A 17 -16.57 -2.87 7.97
N MET A 18 -17.91 -2.90 8.03
CA MET A 18 -18.65 -4.15 8.11
C MET A 18 -19.07 -4.56 6.68
N VAL A 19 -18.55 -5.68 6.18
CA VAL A 19 -18.79 -6.19 4.82
C VAL A 19 -19.33 -7.60 4.95
N HIS A 20 -20.58 -7.83 4.51
CA HIS A 20 -21.24 -9.15 4.61
C HIS A 20 -21.18 -9.79 6.02
N GLY A 21 -21.19 -8.97 7.07
CA GLY A 21 -21.11 -9.44 8.47
C GLY A 21 -19.69 -9.69 8.99
N GLN A 22 -18.66 -9.41 8.20
CA GLN A 22 -17.25 -9.53 8.56
C GLN A 22 -16.61 -8.14 8.70
N ASN A 23 -15.66 -8.00 9.63
CA ASN A 23 -14.95 -6.74 9.85
C ASN A 23 -13.75 -6.66 8.92
N LEU A 24 -13.75 -5.70 8.00
CA LEU A 24 -12.62 -5.35 7.15
C LEU A 24 -11.93 -4.10 7.71
N VAL A 25 -10.63 -4.19 8.00
CA VAL A 25 -9.79 -3.04 8.34
C VAL A 25 -9.13 -2.54 7.07
N VAL A 26 -9.25 -1.24 6.79
CA VAL A 26 -8.61 -0.59 5.64
C VAL A 26 -7.62 0.44 6.14
N TYR A 27 -6.37 0.31 5.72
CA TYR A 27 -5.32 1.31 5.86
C TYR A 27 -5.12 2.01 4.51
N ASN A 28 -5.61 3.25 4.41
CA ASN A 28 -5.43 4.06 3.21
C ASN A 28 -4.22 4.98 3.36
N LEU A 29 -3.24 4.83 2.47
CA LEU A 29 -1.97 5.54 2.50
C LEU A 29 -1.75 6.45 1.30
N HIS A 30 -0.89 7.44 1.48
CA HIS A 30 -0.26 8.20 0.42
C HIS A 30 1.13 8.63 0.90
N LEU A 31 2.18 7.86 0.57
CA LEU A 31 3.55 8.02 1.15
C LEU A 31 4.38 9.08 0.43
N LYS A 32 5.56 9.44 0.94
CA LYS A 32 6.45 10.47 0.41
C LYS A 32 6.77 10.27 -1.08
N ALA A 33 6.29 11.20 -1.92
CA ALA A 33 6.56 11.22 -3.35
C ALA A 33 8.03 11.45 -3.71
N GLN A 34 8.47 10.83 -4.82
CA GLN A 34 9.78 10.99 -5.45
C GLN A 34 9.86 12.34 -6.20
N VAL A 35 9.93 13.44 -5.44
CA VAL A 35 9.96 14.80 -6.00
C VAL A 35 11.12 15.59 -5.38
N PRO A 36 12.08 16.09 -6.19
CA PRO A 36 12.15 15.99 -7.65
C PRO A 36 12.34 14.57 -8.18
N PHE A 37 11.98 14.32 -9.44
CA PHE A 37 12.22 13.04 -10.13
C PHE A 37 13.27 13.23 -11.23
N PRO A 38 14.27 12.33 -11.36
CA PRO A 38 14.54 11.18 -10.50
C PRO A 38 15.26 11.55 -9.19
N ASP A 39 15.87 12.74 -9.14
CA ASP A 39 16.74 13.17 -8.05
C ASP A 39 15.95 13.69 -6.85
N CYS A 40 15.71 12.82 -5.87
CA CYS A 40 15.24 13.24 -4.55
C CYS A 40 16.09 12.61 -3.45
N GLU A 41 16.88 13.47 -2.80
CA GLU A 41 17.59 13.12 -1.57
C GLU A 41 16.58 12.73 -0.48
N ASP A 42 16.87 11.65 0.25
CA ASP A 42 16.06 11.11 1.34
C ASP A 42 14.64 10.62 1.01
N CYS A 43 14.12 10.76 -0.21
CA CYS A 43 12.76 10.32 -0.55
C CYS A 43 12.49 8.85 -0.21
N LEU A 44 13.40 7.95 -0.61
CA LEU A 44 13.32 6.52 -0.30
C LEU A 44 13.36 6.29 1.22
N ALA A 45 14.29 6.95 1.92
CA ALA A 45 14.43 6.81 3.37
C ALA A 45 13.15 7.25 4.10
N LEU A 46 12.54 8.36 3.68
CA LEU A 46 11.28 8.86 4.22
C LEU A 46 10.10 7.92 3.94
N ARG A 47 9.98 7.38 2.72
CA ARG A 47 8.95 6.36 2.41
C ARG A 47 9.12 5.13 3.29
N ARG A 48 10.35 4.63 3.42
CA ARG A 48 10.66 3.50 4.30
C ARG A 48 10.32 3.78 5.76
N THR A 49 10.62 4.98 6.27
CA THR A 49 10.23 5.37 7.64
C THR A 49 8.71 5.41 7.81
N GLN A 50 7.96 5.89 6.82
CA GLN A 50 6.51 5.89 6.87
C GLN A 50 5.91 4.48 6.78
N ALA A 51 6.46 3.63 5.90
CA ALA A 51 6.06 2.23 5.79
C ALA A 51 6.36 1.46 7.09
N PHE A 52 7.53 1.68 7.70
CA PHE A 52 7.89 1.11 9.01
C PHE A 52 6.94 1.56 10.13
N ALA A 53 6.55 2.84 10.14
CA ALA A 53 5.58 3.33 11.11
C ALA A 53 4.20 2.67 10.95
N LEU A 54 3.76 2.43 9.70
CA LEU A 54 2.54 1.69 9.43
C LEU A 54 2.63 0.22 9.82
N GLU A 55 3.71 -0.46 9.44
CA GLU A 55 4.03 -1.85 9.85
C GLU A 55 3.94 -2.00 11.37
N THR A 56 4.65 -1.14 12.11
CA THR A 56 4.63 -1.12 13.58
C THR A 56 3.21 -0.93 14.10
N TYR A 57 2.46 0.03 13.54
CA TYR A 57 1.10 0.31 13.97
C TYR A 57 0.16 -0.88 13.74
N ILE A 58 0.25 -1.56 12.59
CA ILE A 58 -0.55 -2.76 12.29
C ILE A 58 -0.26 -3.84 13.33
N LEU A 59 1.02 -4.16 13.56
CA LEU A 59 1.46 -5.18 14.52
C LEU A 59 1.06 -4.87 15.97
N GLU A 60 0.89 -3.59 16.32
CA GLU A 60 0.46 -3.16 17.66
C GLU A 60 -1.06 -3.13 17.85
N ASN A 61 -1.86 -3.06 16.78
CA ASN A 61 -3.28 -2.73 16.87
C ASN A 61 -4.25 -3.72 16.21
N ASP A 62 -3.75 -4.62 15.37
CA ASP A 62 -4.52 -5.64 14.66
C ASP A 62 -3.77 -6.98 14.67
N ASP A 63 -4.45 -8.07 14.29
CA ASP A 63 -3.85 -9.39 14.12
C ASP A 63 -3.62 -9.64 12.61
N PRO A 64 -2.40 -9.46 12.08
CA PRO A 64 -2.20 -9.53 10.65
C PRO A 64 -2.37 -10.94 10.06
N GLU A 65 -2.35 -11.99 10.87
CA GLU A 65 -2.59 -13.36 10.41
C GLU A 65 -4.09 -13.63 10.23
N GLU A 66 -4.92 -13.16 11.17
CA GLU A 66 -6.33 -13.52 11.28
C GLU A 66 -7.31 -12.41 10.83
N ASP A 67 -6.93 -11.13 10.97
CA ASP A 67 -7.80 -10.01 10.58
C ASP A 67 -7.85 -9.84 9.06
N LEU A 68 -9.04 -9.50 8.56
CA LEU A 68 -9.24 -9.05 7.18
C LEU A 68 -8.69 -7.62 7.05
N ILE A 69 -7.47 -7.47 6.53
CA ILE A 69 -6.79 -6.17 6.42
C ILE A 69 -6.46 -5.89 4.95
N LEU A 70 -6.83 -4.70 4.51
CA LEU A 70 -6.44 -4.11 3.24
C LEU A 70 -5.53 -2.90 3.50
N VAL A 71 -4.31 -2.93 2.97
CA VAL A 71 -3.46 -1.74 2.85
C VAL A 71 -3.55 -1.26 1.41
N ALA A 72 -3.96 -0.01 1.18
CA ALA A 72 -4.24 0.49 -0.16
C ALA A 72 -3.90 1.97 -0.36
N GLY A 73 -3.44 2.32 -1.54
CA GLY A 73 -3.21 3.70 -1.96
C GLY A 73 -1.84 3.93 -2.58
N ASP A 74 -1.48 5.20 -2.75
CA ASP A 74 -0.26 5.62 -3.44
C ASP A 74 0.97 5.52 -2.51
N ALA A 75 1.73 4.42 -2.65
CA ALA A 75 2.98 4.22 -1.92
C ALA A 75 4.14 5.04 -2.50
N ASN A 76 3.97 5.67 -3.65
CA ASN A 76 5.02 6.40 -4.37
C ASN A 76 6.29 5.57 -4.60
N SER A 77 6.13 4.26 -4.81
CA SER A 77 7.22 3.31 -5.11
C SER A 77 7.77 3.54 -6.52
N ALA A 78 8.43 4.68 -6.70
CA ALA A 78 8.76 5.23 -8.00
C ALA A 78 10.08 4.70 -8.56
N ILE A 79 10.93 4.11 -7.72
CA ILE A 79 12.27 3.62 -8.09
C ILE A 79 12.41 2.13 -7.76
N PRO A 80 13.29 1.38 -8.44
CA PRO A 80 13.47 -0.05 -8.21
C PRO A 80 13.75 -0.42 -6.76
N GLU A 81 14.48 0.43 -6.03
CA GLU A 81 14.85 0.23 -4.63
C GLU A 81 13.63 0.16 -3.70
N ASP A 82 12.48 0.74 -4.06
CA ASP A 82 11.26 0.62 -3.27
C ASP A 82 10.73 -0.82 -3.18
N PHE A 83 11.10 -1.68 -4.15
CA PHE A 83 10.68 -3.08 -4.26
C PHE A 83 11.72 -4.07 -3.72
N GLU A 84 12.90 -3.58 -3.32
CA GLU A 84 13.95 -4.43 -2.75
C GLU A 84 13.64 -4.85 -1.30
N PRO A 85 14.13 -6.02 -0.84
CA PRO A 85 13.95 -6.47 0.54
C PRO A 85 14.40 -5.43 1.57
N GLY A 86 13.61 -5.24 2.63
CA GLY A 86 13.84 -4.27 3.70
C GLY A 86 13.43 -2.82 3.40
N ASN A 87 13.03 -2.51 2.16
CA ASN A 87 12.58 -1.18 1.75
C ASN A 87 11.03 -1.05 1.77
N THR A 88 10.50 -0.07 1.04
CA THR A 88 9.12 0.42 1.17
C THR A 88 8.09 -0.69 1.03
N LEU A 89 8.10 -1.45 -0.08
CA LEU A 89 7.07 -2.47 -0.33
C LEU A 89 7.20 -3.67 0.60
N ASP A 90 8.43 -4.05 0.95
CA ASP A 90 8.71 -5.15 1.89
C ASP A 90 8.11 -4.84 3.29
N ARG A 91 8.24 -3.59 3.75
CA ARG A 91 7.60 -3.09 4.99
C ARG A 91 6.08 -3.05 4.89
N LEU A 92 5.53 -2.55 3.78
CA LEU A 92 4.08 -2.50 3.57
C LEU A 92 3.44 -3.89 3.46
N THR A 93 4.24 -4.89 3.09
CA THR A 93 3.82 -6.29 3.03
C THR A 93 4.15 -7.09 4.30
N LEU A 94 4.64 -6.42 5.36
CA LEU A 94 5.09 -7.00 6.64
C LEU A 94 6.22 -8.03 6.51
N ARG A 95 6.89 -8.12 5.35
CA ARG A 95 7.93 -9.12 5.07
C ARG A 95 9.28 -8.81 5.69
N SER A 96 9.40 -7.66 6.38
CA SER A 96 10.69 -7.19 6.88
C SER A 96 11.23 -7.98 8.08
N ASP A 97 10.38 -8.79 8.73
CA ASP A 97 10.73 -9.71 9.82
C ASP A 97 11.01 -11.15 9.35
N ASN A 98 11.01 -11.38 8.03
CA ASN A 98 11.30 -12.69 7.47
C ASN A 98 12.74 -13.16 7.73
N PRO A 99 12.94 -14.49 7.89
CA PRO A 99 11.98 -15.59 7.69
C PRO A 99 11.16 -15.96 8.93
N ALA A 100 11.17 -15.16 10.00
CA ALA A 100 10.46 -15.51 11.23
C ALA A 100 8.95 -15.23 11.16
N GLY A 101 8.54 -14.22 10.39
CA GLY A 101 7.16 -13.71 10.35
C GLY A 101 6.27 -14.22 9.22
N VAL A 102 6.72 -15.15 8.36
CA VAL A 102 6.03 -15.57 7.11
C VAL A 102 4.50 -15.78 7.21
N ALA A 103 3.98 -16.18 8.38
CA ALA A 103 2.55 -16.36 8.60
C ALA A 103 1.72 -15.06 8.46
N ASN A 104 2.33 -13.90 8.75
CA ASN A 104 1.71 -12.58 8.70
C ASN A 104 1.98 -11.82 7.38
N ASP A 105 2.69 -12.44 6.43
CA ASP A 105 3.10 -11.80 5.17
C ASP A 105 1.86 -11.39 4.36
N PHE A 106 1.77 -10.09 4.06
CA PHE A 106 0.74 -9.60 3.16
C PHE A 106 1.13 -9.82 1.70
N THR A 107 0.14 -9.74 0.82
CA THR A 107 0.29 -9.92 -0.62
C THR A 107 -0.09 -8.64 -1.37
N ALA A 108 0.88 -8.00 -2.02
CA ALA A 108 0.65 -6.89 -2.96
C ALA A 108 0.12 -7.43 -4.29
N VAL A 109 -1.21 -7.49 -4.46
CA VAL A 109 -1.83 -8.23 -5.57
C VAL A 109 -1.55 -7.62 -6.95
N ASN A 110 -1.43 -6.29 -7.01
CA ASN A 110 -1.13 -5.57 -8.25
C ASN A 110 0.37 -5.38 -8.49
N ASP A 111 1.23 -5.93 -7.64
CA ASP A 111 2.64 -6.17 -7.96
C ASP A 111 2.83 -7.63 -8.41
N GLN A 112 2.28 -8.56 -7.63
CA GLN A 112 2.49 -9.99 -7.84
C GLN A 112 1.71 -10.60 -9.01
N TYR A 113 0.48 -10.14 -9.26
CA TYR A 113 -0.41 -10.72 -10.29
C TYR A 113 -0.66 -9.79 -11.48
N ARG A 114 -0.42 -8.48 -11.33
CA ARG A 114 -0.72 -7.47 -12.36
C ARG A 114 0.23 -6.27 -12.29
N HIS A 115 1.51 -6.48 -12.63
CA HIS A 115 2.51 -5.41 -12.61
C HIS A 115 2.33 -4.45 -13.81
N GLU A 116 1.44 -3.47 -13.66
CA GLU A 116 1.19 -2.42 -14.65
C GLU A 116 1.34 -1.04 -14.01
N SER A 117 1.90 -0.09 -14.74
CA SER A 117 2.03 1.28 -14.23
C SER A 117 0.67 1.89 -13.88
N THR A 118 0.63 2.55 -12.73
CA THR A 118 -0.53 3.26 -12.20
C THR A 118 -0.45 4.77 -12.42
N HIS A 119 0.62 5.29 -13.02
CA HIS A 119 0.74 6.69 -13.45
C HIS A 119 0.44 6.83 -14.96
N LEU A 120 -0.05 8.00 -15.40
CA LEU A 120 -0.37 8.27 -16.81
C LEU A 120 0.83 8.74 -17.63
N ASP A 121 1.71 9.58 -17.04
CA ASP A 121 2.79 10.23 -17.78
C ASP A 121 4.13 9.48 -17.81
N PHE A 122 4.33 8.49 -16.93
CA PHE A 122 5.55 7.69 -16.88
C PHE A 122 5.28 6.28 -16.35
N ASP A 123 6.11 5.33 -16.74
CA ASP A 123 5.96 3.91 -16.38
C ASP A 123 6.45 3.65 -14.95
N SER A 124 5.51 3.69 -14.02
CA SER A 124 5.76 3.36 -12.61
C SER A 124 4.52 2.80 -11.91
N LEU A 125 4.73 1.81 -11.04
CA LEU A 125 3.73 1.20 -10.17
C LEU A 125 3.78 1.91 -8.81
N LEU A 126 2.90 2.89 -8.61
CA LEU A 126 2.88 3.76 -7.43
C LEU A 126 1.77 3.38 -6.45
N ASP A 127 0.62 2.98 -6.98
CA ASP A 127 -0.58 2.64 -6.23
C ASP A 127 -0.62 1.15 -5.96
N HIS A 128 -0.93 0.75 -4.73
CA HIS A 128 -0.94 -0.66 -4.33
C HIS A 128 -2.26 -1.07 -3.69
N LEU A 129 -2.60 -2.34 -3.89
CA LEU A 129 -3.61 -3.09 -3.15
C LEU A 129 -2.91 -4.29 -2.50
N ILE A 130 -2.84 -4.28 -1.17
CA ILE A 130 -2.07 -5.23 -0.38
C ILE A 130 -3.00 -5.90 0.63
N LEU A 131 -3.07 -7.22 0.59
CA LEU A 131 -4.04 -8.03 1.35
C LEU A 131 -3.36 -8.83 2.44
N SER A 132 -3.94 -8.87 3.64
CA SER A 132 -3.56 -9.84 4.67
C SER A 132 -3.80 -11.27 4.24
N PRO A 133 -3.12 -12.27 4.85
CA PRO A 133 -3.39 -13.69 4.67
C PRO A 133 -4.89 -14.03 4.73
N ALA A 134 -5.59 -13.57 5.78
CA ALA A 134 -7.03 -13.79 5.91
C ALA A 134 -7.84 -13.16 4.76
N LEU A 135 -7.55 -11.91 4.39
CA LEU A 135 -8.25 -11.23 3.29
C LEU A 135 -7.94 -11.86 1.93
N MET A 136 -6.75 -12.41 1.75
CA MET A 136 -6.33 -13.10 0.53
C MET A 136 -7.21 -14.33 0.26
N SER A 137 -7.82 -14.96 1.27
CA SER A 137 -8.79 -16.05 1.06
C SER A 137 -10.07 -15.61 0.33
N HIS A 138 -10.38 -14.30 0.34
CA HIS A 138 -11.49 -13.69 -0.39
C HIS A 138 -11.09 -13.14 -1.76
N TYR A 139 -9.80 -13.20 -2.13
CA TYR A 139 -9.31 -12.71 -3.41
C TYR A 139 -9.92 -13.49 -4.58
N VAL A 140 -10.56 -12.78 -5.51
CA VAL A 140 -10.96 -13.37 -6.79
C VAL A 140 -9.73 -13.40 -7.70
N PHE A 141 -9.26 -14.60 -8.04
CA PHE A 141 -8.09 -14.77 -8.89
C PHE A 141 -8.22 -13.99 -10.21
N ASP A 142 -7.13 -13.32 -10.60
CA ASP A 142 -7.03 -12.52 -11.84
C ASP A 142 -8.06 -11.38 -11.95
N SER A 143 -8.48 -10.81 -10.81
CA SER A 143 -9.49 -9.74 -10.78
C SER A 143 -8.92 -8.32 -10.70
N VAL A 144 -7.60 -8.17 -10.64
CA VAL A 144 -6.97 -6.86 -10.56
C VAL A 144 -7.04 -6.16 -11.91
N GLU A 145 -7.59 -4.96 -11.93
CA GLU A 145 -7.70 -4.13 -13.14
C GLU A 145 -7.04 -2.76 -12.90
N VAL A 146 -6.28 -2.27 -13.89
CA VAL A 146 -5.73 -0.90 -13.88
C VAL A 146 -6.46 -0.09 -14.94
N VAL A 147 -7.25 0.90 -14.50
CA VAL A 147 -8.17 1.65 -15.35
C VAL A 147 -7.75 3.11 -15.42
N ALA A 148 -7.37 3.56 -16.62
CA ALA A 148 -7.13 4.97 -16.89
C ALA A 148 -8.46 5.73 -16.94
N PRO A 149 -8.65 6.79 -16.14
CA PRO A 149 -9.90 7.52 -16.14
C PRO A 149 -10.09 8.33 -17.43
N ALA A 150 -11.27 8.22 -18.05
CA ALA A 150 -11.63 9.02 -19.20
C ALA A 150 -11.65 10.51 -18.84
N GLY A 151 -11.03 11.36 -19.66
CA GLY A 151 -11.01 12.81 -19.46
C GLY A 151 -9.96 13.34 -18.48
N GLY A 152 -9.08 12.48 -17.94
CA GLY A 152 -7.92 12.90 -17.12
C GLY A 152 -8.23 13.66 -15.83
N PRO A 153 -9.20 13.21 -14.99
CA PRO A 153 -9.43 13.84 -13.68
C PRO A 153 -8.27 13.64 -12.68
N SER A 154 -7.33 12.75 -12.99
CA SER A 154 -6.14 12.42 -12.20
C SER A 154 -5.01 12.06 -13.17
N ASP A 155 -3.77 12.31 -12.76
CA ASP A 155 -2.53 11.80 -13.36
C ASP A 155 -2.25 10.32 -13.00
N HIS A 156 -3.02 9.76 -12.06
CA HIS A 156 -3.02 8.33 -11.72
C HIS A 156 -4.22 7.58 -12.31
N LYS A 157 -3.97 6.32 -12.67
CA LYS A 157 -4.96 5.30 -13.02
C LYS A 157 -5.55 4.71 -11.73
N SER A 158 -6.80 4.27 -11.78
CA SER A 158 -7.40 3.53 -10.67
C SER A 158 -6.96 2.08 -10.69
N VAL A 159 -6.67 1.52 -9.51
CA VAL A 159 -6.46 0.08 -9.34
C VAL A 159 -7.72 -0.50 -8.71
N LEU A 160 -8.34 -1.48 -9.37
CA LEU A 160 -9.54 -2.15 -8.92
C LEU A 160 -9.20 -3.58 -8.52
N LEU A 161 -9.93 -4.08 -7.54
CA LEU A 161 -9.83 -5.43 -7.02
C LEU A 161 -11.23 -5.96 -6.74
N ARG A 162 -11.46 -7.26 -6.96
CA ARG A 162 -12.69 -7.94 -6.56
C ARG A 162 -12.41 -8.93 -5.43
N LEU A 163 -13.28 -8.89 -4.43
CA LEU A 163 -13.29 -9.78 -3.28
C LEU A 163 -14.64 -10.49 -3.21
N ALA A 164 -14.66 -11.75 -2.79
CA ALA A 164 -15.86 -12.56 -2.62
C ALA A 164 -16.04 -12.96 -1.13
N PHE A 165 -17.11 -12.46 -0.50
CA PHE A 165 -17.44 -12.67 0.91
C PHE A 165 -18.64 -13.59 1.11
#